data_AF-A0A182WHM0-F1
#
_entry.id   AF-A0A182WHM0-F1
#
_cell.length_a   1.000
_cell.length_b   1.000
_cell.length_c   1.000
_cell.angle_alpha   90.00
_cell.angle_beta   90.00
_cell.angle_gamma   90.00
#
_symmetry.space_group_name_H-M   'P 1'
#
loop_
_entity.id
_entity.type
_entity.pdbx_description
1 polymer ?
#
loop_
_entity_poly.entity_id
_entity_poly.type
_entity_poly.pdbx_seq_one_letter_code
_entity_poly.pdbx_strand_id
1 'polypeptide(L)'
;MRDAITAQERLLIPLRYLATGETFRSLQFLFRVSRSSISKIVKETCVCLTKALRSYVKLPSTKAHWLEVSNQFERRWNFPHAIGAIDGKHVSIRAPGNSGSDYYNYKQFHSIVLLVIVDADYNFLFADAGGKGGISDGGIFRNSRLFQKLENKLLDIPDPQPLRLPYSIPVPYFLLGDKAFAFSDYCIRPFGGIHSPGSYQRIFNYRHSRA
;
A
#
# COMPACT_ATOMS: atom_id res chain seq x y z
N MET A 1 -43.77 15.78 -0.37
CA MET A 1 -42.31 16.00 -0.31
C MET A 1 -41.65 14.63 -0.24
N ARG A 2 -40.54 14.36 -0.94
CA ARG A 2 -39.86 13.06 -0.80
C ARG A 2 -39.07 13.06 0.51
N ASP A 3 -39.11 11.94 1.23
CA ASP A 3 -38.32 11.78 2.44
C ASP A 3 -36.82 11.82 2.13
N ALA A 4 -36.05 12.37 3.07
CA ALA A 4 -34.61 12.41 2.96
C ALA A 4 -34.02 10.99 3.11
N ILE A 5 -32.99 10.70 2.32
CA ILE A 5 -32.23 9.44 2.45
C ILE A 5 -31.48 9.48 3.76
N THR A 6 -31.67 8.47 4.60
CA THR A 6 -31.13 8.42 5.96
C THR A 6 -29.61 8.31 5.98
N ALA A 7 -28.97 8.72 7.09
CA ALA A 7 -27.52 8.55 7.26
C ALA A 7 -27.10 7.06 7.16
N GLN A 8 -27.94 6.15 7.67
CA GLN A 8 -27.70 4.71 7.58
C GLN A 8 -27.69 4.23 6.14
N GLU A 9 -28.68 4.59 5.33
CA GLU A 9 -28.71 4.22 3.90
C GLU A 9 -27.54 4.85 3.13
N ARG A 10 -27.21 6.10 3.44
CA ARG A 10 -26.07 6.81 2.85
C ARG A 10 -24.73 6.13 3.17
N LEU A 11 -24.63 5.38 4.26
CA LEU A 11 -23.47 4.55 4.58
C LEU A 11 -23.54 3.15 3.95
N LEU A 12 -24.72 2.50 3.96
CA LEU A 12 -24.90 1.15 3.43
C LEU A 12 -24.73 1.08 1.91
N ILE A 13 -25.25 2.07 1.16
CA ILE A 13 -25.16 2.11 -0.30
C ILE A 13 -23.69 2.07 -0.76
N PRO A 14 -22.79 2.94 -0.28
CA PRO A 14 -21.38 2.92 -0.65
C PRO A 14 -20.65 1.68 -0.15
N LEU A 15 -20.92 1.18 1.05
CA LEU A 15 -20.29 -0.05 1.54
C LEU A 15 -20.65 -1.25 0.65
N ARG A 16 -21.92 -1.38 0.26
CA ARG A 16 -22.36 -2.41 -0.68
C ARG A 16 -21.65 -2.24 -2.03
N TYR A 17 -21.61 -1.03 -2.57
CA TYR A 17 -20.93 -0.73 -3.82
C TYR A 17 -19.44 -1.12 -3.80
N LEU A 18 -18.72 -0.75 -2.73
CA LEU A 18 -17.29 -1.02 -2.59
C LEU A 18 -17.00 -2.51 -2.38
N ALA A 19 -17.88 -3.23 -1.68
CA ALA A 19 -17.70 -4.65 -1.42
C ALA A 19 -18.01 -5.54 -2.64
N THR A 20 -18.99 -5.18 -3.47
CA THR A 20 -19.48 -6.04 -4.56
C THR A 20 -19.12 -5.57 -5.96
N GLY A 21 -18.81 -4.28 -6.14
CA GLY A 21 -18.62 -3.68 -7.46
C GLY A 21 -19.92 -3.59 -8.29
N GLU A 22 -21.09 -3.72 -7.66
CA GLU A 22 -22.39 -3.66 -8.34
C GLU A 22 -22.61 -2.33 -9.09
N THR A 23 -23.37 -2.39 -10.19
CA THR A 23 -23.72 -1.16 -10.93
C THR A 23 -24.69 -0.29 -10.12
N PHE A 24 -24.65 1.03 -10.33
CA PHE A 24 -25.66 1.93 -9.75
C PHE A 24 -27.09 1.61 -10.19
N ARG A 25 -27.27 0.91 -11.32
CA ARG A 25 -28.58 0.41 -11.75
C ARG A 25 -29.07 -0.71 -10.83
N SER A 26 -28.20 -1.64 -10.44
CA SER A 26 -28.54 -2.69 -9.46
C SER A 26 -28.90 -2.06 -8.11
N LEU A 27 -28.03 -1.18 -7.61
CA LEU A 27 -28.22 -0.51 -6.32
C LEU A 27 -29.49 0.36 -6.27
N GLN A 28 -29.89 0.95 -7.41
CA GLN A 28 -31.15 1.69 -7.50
C GLN A 28 -32.35 0.81 -7.14
N PHE A 29 -32.41 -0.44 -7.62
CA PHE A 29 -33.53 -1.32 -7.32
C PHE A 29 -33.48 -1.82 -5.88
N LEU A 30 -32.28 -2.11 -5.36
CA LEU A 30 -32.09 -2.60 -3.99
C LEU A 30 -32.48 -1.55 -2.94
N PHE A 31 -32.01 -0.31 -3.09
CA PHE A 31 -32.21 0.75 -2.10
C PHE A 31 -33.35 1.72 -2.47
N ARG A 32 -33.99 1.56 -3.64
CA ARG A 32 -35.03 2.47 -4.17
C ARG A 32 -34.57 3.93 -4.28
N VAL A 33 -33.27 4.15 -4.46
CA VAL A 33 -32.65 5.47 -4.64
C VAL A 33 -32.24 5.67 -6.10
N SER A 34 -32.49 6.85 -6.66
CA SER A 34 -32.09 7.16 -8.04
C SER A 34 -30.57 7.02 -8.28
N ARG A 35 -30.17 6.55 -9.47
CA ARG A 35 -28.75 6.43 -9.89
C ARG A 35 -27.94 7.71 -9.67
N SER A 36 -28.53 8.88 -9.93
CA SER A 36 -27.88 10.18 -9.75
C SER A 36 -27.58 10.47 -8.28
N SER A 37 -28.50 10.12 -7.39
CA SER A 37 -28.32 10.28 -5.94
C SER A 37 -27.31 9.28 -5.40
N ILE A 38 -27.36 8.01 -5.84
CA ILE A 38 -26.36 6.99 -5.48
C ILE A 38 -24.96 7.46 -5.86
N SER A 39 -24.76 7.95 -7.09
CA SER A 39 -23.46 8.44 -7.56
C SER A 39 -22.90 9.55 -6.67
N LYS A 40 -23.75 10.48 -6.20
CA LYS A 40 -23.36 11.53 -5.24
C LYS A 40 -23.03 10.96 -3.86
N ILE A 41 -23.92 10.10 -3.33
CA ILE A 41 -23.78 9.46 -2.01
C ILE A 41 -22.48 8.66 -1.92
N VAL A 42 -22.14 7.87 -2.94
CA VAL A 42 -20.89 7.10 -2.99
C VAL A 42 -19.69 8.02 -2.87
N LYS A 43 -19.63 9.10 -3.66
CA LYS A 43 -18.52 10.06 -3.61
C LYS A 43 -18.41 10.75 -2.25
N GLU A 44 -19.52 11.31 -1.75
CA GLU A 44 -19.56 12.03 -0.48
C GLU A 44 -19.15 11.14 0.69
N THR A 45 -19.67 9.90 0.72
CA THR A 45 -19.36 8.96 1.80
C THR A 45 -17.92 8.47 1.73
N CYS A 46 -17.36 8.22 0.55
CA CYS A 46 -15.93 7.89 0.43
C CYS A 46 -15.01 9.01 0.93
N VAL A 47 -15.40 10.28 0.75
CA VAL A 47 -14.67 11.43 1.32
C VAL A 47 -14.78 11.42 2.85
N CYS A 48 -15.97 11.19 3.40
CA CYS A 48 -16.18 11.08 4.84
C CYS A 48 -15.40 9.91 5.46
N LEU A 49 -15.43 8.73 4.84
CA LEU A 49 -14.70 7.53 5.27
C LEU A 49 -13.19 7.79 5.25
N THR A 50 -12.66 8.35 4.16
CA THR A 50 -11.24 8.71 4.08
C THR A 50 -10.84 9.68 5.19
N LYS A 51 -11.69 10.67 5.53
CA LYS A 51 -11.42 11.62 6.61
C LYS A 51 -11.46 10.94 7.99
N ALA A 52 -12.44 10.08 8.23
CA ALA A 52 -12.62 9.38 9.51
C ALA A 52 -11.51 8.35 9.76
N LEU A 53 -11.07 7.64 8.72
CA LEU A 53 -10.08 6.57 8.81
C LEU A 53 -8.63 7.05 8.66
N ARG A 54 -8.40 8.32 8.31
CA ARG A 54 -7.06 8.89 8.14
C ARG A 54 -6.16 8.69 9.37
N SER A 55 -6.73 8.63 10.56
CA SER A 55 -5.96 8.47 11.79
C SER A 55 -5.32 7.09 11.94
N TYR A 56 -5.83 6.07 11.23
CA TYR A 56 -5.39 4.69 11.30
C TYR A 56 -4.24 4.37 10.33
N VAL A 57 -4.15 5.09 9.21
CA VAL A 57 -3.07 4.90 8.22
C VAL A 57 -2.01 5.98 8.45
N LYS A 58 -1.01 5.66 9.27
CA LYS A 58 0.06 6.59 9.64
C LYS A 58 1.41 5.89 9.68
N LEU A 59 2.39 6.55 9.08
CA LEU A 59 3.79 6.18 9.27
C LEU A 59 4.19 6.43 10.73
N PRO A 60 5.02 5.56 11.32
CA PRO A 60 5.68 5.85 12.58
C PRO A 60 6.43 7.18 12.50
N SER A 61 6.37 7.94 13.59
CA SER A 61 6.96 9.28 13.70
C SER A 61 8.13 9.36 14.68
N THR A 62 8.47 8.25 15.33
CA THR A 62 9.53 8.18 16.35
C THR A 62 10.34 6.90 16.17
N LYS A 63 11.64 6.95 16.52
CA LYS A 63 12.49 5.75 16.58
C LYS A 63 11.85 4.60 17.35
N ALA A 64 11.20 4.88 18.48
CA ALA A 64 10.58 3.86 19.32
C ALA A 64 9.45 3.09 18.59
N HIS A 65 8.59 3.79 17.84
CA HIS A 65 7.53 3.12 17.07
C HIS A 65 8.09 2.34 15.87
N TRP A 66 9.14 2.84 15.22
CA TRP A 66 9.82 2.07 14.17
C TRP A 66 10.44 0.77 14.72
N LEU A 67 11.06 0.84 15.90
CA LEU A 67 11.58 -0.35 16.58
C LEU A 67 10.45 -1.33 16.93
N GLU A 68 9.29 -0.84 17.34
CA GLU A 68 8.13 -1.71 17.59
C GLU A 68 7.70 -2.46 16.33
N VAL A 69 7.54 -1.77 15.19
CA VAL A 69 7.23 -2.41 13.90
C VAL A 69 8.30 -3.44 13.55
N SER A 70 9.57 -3.09 13.73
CA SER A 70 10.67 -4.02 13.43
C SER A 70 10.67 -5.26 14.31
N ASN A 71 10.43 -5.10 15.61
CA ASN A 71 10.30 -6.21 16.55
C ASN A 71 9.09 -7.08 16.23
N GLN A 72 8.01 -6.54 15.64
CA GLN A 72 6.89 -7.34 15.17
C GLN A 72 7.27 -8.19 13.96
N PHE A 73 7.98 -7.62 12.96
CA PHE A 73 8.51 -8.39 11.83
C PHE A 73 9.47 -9.50 12.27
N GLU A 74 10.35 -9.21 13.23
CA GLU A 74 11.27 -10.22 13.75
C GLU A 74 10.51 -11.36 14.45
N ARG A 75 9.56 -11.04 15.34
CA ARG A 75 8.79 -12.05 16.08
C ARG A 75 7.89 -12.89 15.17
N ARG A 76 7.19 -12.27 14.23
CA ARG A 76 6.17 -12.94 13.40
C ARG A 76 6.79 -13.61 12.17
N TRP A 77 7.75 -12.95 11.54
CA TRP A 77 8.29 -13.36 10.23
C TRP A 77 9.76 -13.76 10.28
N ASN A 78 10.43 -13.69 11.43
CA ASN A 78 11.87 -13.96 11.57
C ASN A 78 12.70 -13.10 10.60
N PHE A 79 12.30 -11.84 10.45
CA PHE A 79 12.95 -10.86 9.60
C PHE A 79 13.35 -9.63 10.44
N PRO A 80 14.57 -9.62 11.01
CA PRO A 80 15.03 -8.50 11.82
C PRO A 80 15.18 -7.24 10.94
N HIS A 81 15.03 -6.07 11.56
CA HIS A 81 15.22 -4.75 10.95
C HIS A 81 14.26 -4.37 9.81
N ALA A 82 13.33 -5.26 9.42
CA ALA A 82 12.26 -4.91 8.50
C ALA A 82 11.28 -3.93 9.18
N ILE A 83 11.03 -2.78 8.57
CA ILE A 83 10.13 -1.74 9.11
C ILE A 83 8.85 -1.58 8.29
N GLY A 84 8.60 -2.49 7.37
CA GLY A 84 7.40 -2.53 6.55
C GLY A 84 7.64 -3.28 5.26
N ALA A 85 6.57 -3.83 4.69
CA ALA A 85 6.59 -4.37 3.33
C ALA A 85 5.92 -3.37 2.39
N ILE A 86 6.61 -3.01 1.30
CA ILE A 86 6.14 -2.07 0.29
C ILE A 86 5.76 -2.82 -0.99
N ASP A 87 4.57 -2.53 -1.50
CA ASP A 87 4.09 -3.10 -2.77
C ASP A 87 3.16 -2.14 -3.52
N GLY A 88 3.11 -2.31 -4.83
CA GLY A 88 2.24 -1.57 -5.73
C GLY A 88 1.12 -2.44 -6.28
N LYS A 89 -0.10 -1.90 -6.34
CA LYS A 89 -1.26 -2.56 -6.91
C LYS A 89 -1.88 -1.73 -8.02
N HIS A 90 -1.93 -2.31 -9.21
CA HIS A 90 -2.73 -1.79 -10.32
C HIS A 90 -4.21 -2.04 -10.07
N VAL A 91 -4.97 -0.97 -9.83
CA VAL A 91 -6.42 -0.96 -9.71
C VAL A 91 -7.00 -0.61 -11.07
N SER A 92 -7.75 -1.55 -11.66
CA SER A 92 -8.37 -1.37 -12.98
C SER A 92 -9.32 -0.18 -12.99
N ILE A 93 -9.24 0.63 -14.04
CA ILE A 93 -10.13 1.75 -14.30
C ILE A 93 -10.63 1.69 -15.74
N ARG A 94 -11.73 2.39 -16.00
CA ARG A 94 -12.05 2.81 -17.35
C ARG A 94 -11.06 3.91 -17.75
N ALA A 95 -10.49 3.81 -18.96
CA ALA A 95 -9.62 4.84 -19.51
C ALA A 95 -10.29 6.22 -19.39
N PRO A 96 -9.63 7.20 -18.73
CA PRO A 96 -10.12 8.56 -18.75
C PRO A 96 -10.19 9.10 -20.19
N GLY A 97 -11.12 10.02 -20.45
CA GLY A 97 -11.18 10.64 -21.78
C GLY A 97 -9.87 11.34 -22.12
N ASN A 98 -9.44 11.25 -23.38
CA ASN A 98 -8.22 11.90 -23.90
C ASN A 98 -6.92 11.51 -23.18
N SER A 99 -6.84 10.33 -22.53
CA SER A 99 -5.65 9.92 -21.78
C SER A 99 -4.61 9.12 -22.57
N GLY A 100 -4.90 8.74 -23.81
CA GLY A 100 -4.02 7.84 -24.59
C GLY A 100 -3.62 6.59 -23.79
N SER A 101 -2.32 6.29 -23.79
CA SER A 101 -1.71 5.15 -23.08
C SER A 101 -1.27 5.46 -21.64
N ASP A 102 -1.51 6.66 -21.10
CA ASP A 102 -1.01 7.07 -19.77
C ASP A 102 -1.37 6.08 -18.65
N TYR A 103 -2.57 5.52 -18.71
CA TYR A 103 -3.06 4.56 -17.71
C TYR A 103 -2.88 3.10 -18.15
N TYR A 104 -2.44 2.87 -19.39
CA TYR A 104 -2.31 1.53 -19.96
C TYR A 104 -1.04 0.87 -19.42
N ASN A 105 -1.23 -0.19 -18.64
CA ASN A 105 -0.14 -0.88 -17.96
C ASN A 105 0.41 -2.05 -18.79
N TYR A 106 1.52 -2.61 -18.33
CA TYR A 106 2.17 -3.78 -18.94
C TYR A 106 1.31 -5.06 -18.91
N LYS A 107 0.26 -5.10 -18.07
CA LYS A 107 -0.73 -6.18 -18.00
C LYS A 107 -1.88 -5.99 -19.00
N GLN A 108 -1.74 -5.04 -19.94
CA GLN A 108 -2.68 -4.79 -21.03
C GLN A 108 -4.05 -4.25 -20.61
N PHE A 109 -4.13 -3.52 -19.49
CA PHE A 109 -5.36 -2.81 -19.09
C PHE A 109 -5.09 -1.41 -18.54
N HIS A 110 -6.13 -0.56 -18.49
CA HIS A 110 -6.01 0.77 -17.89
C HIS A 110 -6.13 0.69 -16.36
N SER A 111 -5.21 1.32 -15.64
CA SER A 111 -5.17 1.28 -14.18
C SER A 111 -4.67 2.57 -13.55
N ILE A 112 -5.07 2.80 -12.31
CA ILE A 112 -4.31 3.63 -11.37
C ILE A 112 -3.50 2.70 -10.47
N VAL A 113 -2.39 3.21 -9.95
CA VAL A 113 -1.57 2.47 -8.99
C VAL A 113 -1.86 2.95 -7.58
N LEU A 114 -2.00 1.97 -6.69
CA LEU A 114 -2.04 2.10 -5.25
C LEU A 114 -0.70 1.58 -4.70
N LEU A 115 0.12 2.45 -4.12
CA LEU A 115 1.35 2.09 -3.42
C LEU A 115 1.08 2.05 -1.92
N VAL A 116 1.43 0.95 -1.26
CA VAL A 116 1.18 0.77 0.18
C VAL A 116 2.43 0.31 0.92
N ILE A 117 2.53 0.69 2.20
CA ILE A 117 3.39 0.02 3.17
C ILE A 117 2.50 -0.62 4.22
N VAL A 118 2.77 -1.89 4.52
CA VAL A 118 2.14 -2.62 5.62
C VAL A 118 3.12 -2.97 6.72
N ASP A 119 2.62 -3.07 7.96
CA ASP A 119 3.35 -3.69 9.06
C ASP A 119 3.29 -5.23 9.01
N ALA A 120 3.86 -5.89 10.02
CA ALA A 120 3.90 -7.35 10.10
C ALA A 120 2.51 -7.99 10.26
N ASP A 121 1.50 -7.22 10.67
CA ASP A 121 0.12 -7.67 10.88
C ASP A 121 -0.79 -7.29 9.70
N TYR A 122 -0.21 -6.83 8.59
CA TYR A 122 -0.88 -6.38 7.37
C TYR A 122 -1.70 -5.09 7.54
N ASN A 123 -1.46 -4.29 8.59
CA ASN A 123 -2.07 -2.98 8.73
C ASN A 123 -1.34 -1.95 7.85
N PHE A 124 -2.08 -1.06 7.22
CA PHE A 124 -1.47 0.00 6.42
C PHE A 124 -0.78 1.05 7.29
N LEU A 125 0.53 1.18 7.12
CA LEU A 125 1.33 2.30 7.63
C LEU A 125 1.31 3.48 6.66
N PHE A 126 1.21 3.20 5.37
CA PHE A 126 1.18 4.20 4.32
C PHE A 126 0.34 3.73 3.15
N ALA A 127 -0.37 4.66 2.51
CA ALA A 127 -1.08 4.42 1.27
C ALA A 127 -1.05 5.68 0.40
N ASP A 128 -0.68 5.53 -0.86
CA ASP A 128 -0.71 6.58 -1.88
C ASP A 128 -1.40 6.03 -3.13
N ALA A 129 -2.45 6.72 -3.58
CA ALA A 129 -3.30 6.25 -4.67
C ALA A 129 -3.42 7.35 -5.73
N GLY A 130 -3.28 6.96 -7.01
CA GLY A 130 -3.45 7.88 -8.14
C GLY A 130 -2.27 7.94 -9.09
N GLY A 131 -1.24 7.10 -8.89
CA GLY A 131 -0.18 6.92 -9.88
C GLY A 131 -0.78 6.45 -11.22
N LYS A 132 -0.27 6.98 -12.34
CA LYS A 132 -0.67 6.55 -13.68
C LYS A 132 -0.23 5.10 -13.91
N GLY A 133 -1.12 4.25 -14.43
CA GLY A 133 -0.87 2.83 -14.63
C GLY A 133 0.26 2.47 -15.62
N GLY A 134 0.65 3.40 -16.50
CA GLY A 134 1.81 3.19 -17.37
C GLY A 134 3.16 3.29 -16.64
N ILE A 135 3.19 3.76 -15.40
CA ILE A 135 4.41 3.91 -14.59
C ILE A 135 4.60 2.65 -13.73
N SER A 136 5.83 2.16 -13.61
CA SER A 136 6.18 1.04 -12.72
C SER A 136 6.10 1.42 -11.24
N ASP A 137 5.95 0.43 -10.36
CA ASP A 137 5.90 0.64 -8.90
C ASP A 137 7.14 1.38 -8.37
N GLY A 138 8.33 1.01 -8.86
CA GLY A 138 9.57 1.73 -8.55
C GLY A 138 9.57 3.19 -9.04
N GLY A 139 8.95 3.48 -10.18
CA GLY A 139 8.80 4.85 -10.69
C GLY A 139 7.82 5.68 -9.86
N ILE A 140 6.73 5.08 -9.40
CA ILE A 140 5.76 5.73 -8.51
C ILE A 140 6.37 5.98 -7.14
N PHE A 141 7.09 4.99 -6.61
CA PHE A 141 7.82 5.14 -5.34
C PHE A 141 8.79 6.31 -5.40
N ARG A 142 9.64 6.43 -6.44
CA ARG A 142 10.56 7.56 -6.59
C ARG A 142 9.88 8.94 -6.62
N ASN A 143 8.66 9.01 -7.15
CA ASN A 143 7.87 10.24 -7.20
C ASN A 143 7.01 10.48 -5.94
N SER A 144 7.00 9.54 -4.99
CA SER A 144 6.16 9.62 -3.81
C SER A 144 6.75 10.57 -2.75
N ARG A 145 5.87 11.13 -1.92
CA ARG A 145 6.27 11.91 -0.72
C ARG A 145 7.06 11.07 0.27
N LEU A 146 6.82 9.77 0.29
CA LEU A 146 7.54 8.82 1.13
C LEU A 146 9.02 8.76 0.75
N PHE A 147 9.33 8.62 -0.55
CA PHE A 147 10.70 8.60 -1.04
C PHE A 147 11.45 9.88 -0.71
N GLN A 148 10.81 11.05 -0.88
CA GLN A 148 11.41 12.32 -0.48
C GLN A 148 11.71 12.38 1.03
N LYS A 149 10.85 11.81 1.88
CA LYS A 149 11.11 11.75 3.32
C LYS A 149 12.23 10.78 3.68
N LEU A 150 12.36 9.67 2.98
CA LEU A 150 13.44 8.70 3.16
C LEU A 150 14.79 9.30 2.78
N GLU A 151 14.89 9.90 1.59
CA GLU A 151 16.11 10.55 1.09
C GLU A 151 16.57 11.69 2.01
N ASN A 152 15.64 12.52 2.49
CA ASN A 152 15.95 13.63 3.38
C ASN A 152 16.04 13.23 4.88
N LYS A 153 15.98 11.92 5.20
CA LYS A 153 16.03 11.39 6.58
C LYS A 153 14.99 12.00 7.54
N LEU A 154 13.79 12.28 7.05
CA LEU A 154 12.71 12.94 7.78
C LEU A 154 11.75 11.98 8.50
N LEU A 155 12.06 10.68 8.56
CA LEU A 155 11.20 9.66 9.16
C LEU A 155 11.64 9.21 10.56
N ASP A 156 12.75 9.74 11.10
CA ASP A 156 13.29 9.33 12.41
C ASP A 156 13.46 7.81 12.54
N ILE A 157 13.94 7.17 11.46
CA ILE A 157 14.26 5.74 11.44
C ILE A 157 15.47 5.52 12.38
N PRO A 158 15.48 4.44 13.20
CA PRO A 158 16.59 4.15 14.10
C PRO A 158 17.92 3.97 13.34
N ASP A 159 19.01 4.29 14.03
CA ASP A 159 20.35 4.13 13.47
C ASP A 159 20.68 2.64 13.24
N PRO A 160 21.49 2.29 12.22
CA PRO A 160 21.87 0.90 11.94
C PRO A 160 22.45 0.18 13.16
N GLN A 161 22.07 -1.08 13.34
CA GLN A 161 22.56 -1.93 14.43
C GLN A 161 22.96 -3.32 13.94
N PRO A 162 23.89 -4.03 14.61
CA PRO A 162 24.17 -5.41 14.27
C PRO A 162 22.96 -6.32 14.54
N LEU A 163 22.62 -7.19 13.59
CA LEU A 163 21.41 -8.03 13.67
C LEU A 163 21.42 -9.02 14.84
N ARG A 164 22.61 -9.54 15.19
CA ARG A 164 22.80 -10.47 16.32
C ARG A 164 24.27 -10.52 16.71
N LEU A 165 24.56 -10.78 17.97
CA LEU A 165 25.92 -11.11 18.41
C LEU A 165 26.33 -12.51 17.87
N PRO A 166 27.59 -12.75 17.49
CA PRO A 166 28.76 -11.87 17.58
C PRO A 166 29.01 -10.99 16.35
N TYR A 167 28.04 -10.86 15.43
CA TYR A 167 28.22 -10.02 14.24
C TYR A 167 28.32 -8.55 14.65
N SER A 168 29.27 -7.83 14.05
CA SER A 168 29.54 -6.42 14.35
C SER A 168 29.13 -5.46 13.24
N ILE A 169 28.79 -5.97 12.06
CA ILE A 169 28.40 -5.15 10.91
C ILE A 169 27.01 -4.56 11.17
N PRO A 170 26.87 -3.23 11.27
CA PRO A 170 25.59 -2.59 11.42
C PRO A 170 24.76 -2.76 10.15
N VAL A 171 23.50 -3.15 10.31
CA VAL A 171 22.53 -3.27 9.22
C VAL A 171 21.45 -2.21 9.43
N PRO A 172 21.10 -1.41 8.41
CA PRO A 172 20.05 -0.41 8.54
C PRO A 172 18.68 -1.05 8.79
N TYR A 173 17.71 -0.23 9.19
CA TYR A 173 16.30 -0.59 9.15
C TYR A 173 15.74 -0.26 7.77
N PHE A 174 15.03 -1.21 7.16
CA PHE A 174 14.66 -1.14 5.74
C PHE A 174 13.24 -1.64 5.46
N LEU A 175 12.68 -1.20 4.35
CA LEU A 175 11.46 -1.74 3.77
C LEU A 175 11.76 -3.00 2.96
N LEU A 176 10.83 -3.95 2.96
CA LEU A 176 10.85 -5.12 2.11
C LEU A 176 10.07 -4.81 0.83
N GLY A 177 10.76 -4.71 -0.30
CA GLY A 177 10.15 -4.48 -1.61
C GLY A 177 10.34 -5.67 -2.55
N ASP A 178 9.48 -5.77 -3.56
CA ASP A 178 9.63 -6.73 -4.63
C ASP A 178 10.79 -6.35 -5.60
N LYS A 179 10.91 -7.08 -6.72
CA LYS A 179 11.97 -6.84 -7.70
C LYS A 179 11.81 -5.53 -8.48
N ALA A 180 10.62 -4.93 -8.51
CA ALA A 180 10.35 -3.68 -9.21
C ALA A 180 10.94 -2.47 -8.45
N PHE A 181 11.23 -2.60 -7.16
CA PHE A 181 11.88 -1.56 -6.37
C PHE A 181 13.42 -1.58 -6.54
N ALA A 182 14.02 -0.41 -6.40
CA ALA A 182 15.47 -0.27 -6.39
C ALA A 182 16.03 -0.76 -5.05
N PHE A 183 17.17 -1.43 -5.09
CA PHE A 183 17.90 -1.81 -3.88
C PHE A 183 18.62 -0.57 -3.31
N SER A 184 18.38 -0.25 -2.05
CA SER A 184 18.96 0.88 -1.32
C SER A 184 19.07 0.57 0.17
N ASP A 185 19.67 1.48 0.95
CA ASP A 185 19.81 1.33 2.41
C ASP A 185 18.46 1.24 3.15
N TYR A 186 17.38 1.73 2.53
CA TYR A 186 16.04 1.75 3.10
C TYR A 186 15.05 0.83 2.36
N CYS A 187 15.47 0.12 1.31
CA CYS A 187 14.60 -0.79 0.55
C CYS A 187 15.40 -2.02 0.07
N ILE A 188 15.08 -3.18 0.64
CA ILE A 188 15.71 -4.45 0.30
C ILE A 188 14.75 -5.29 -0.56
N ARG A 189 15.31 -5.89 -1.61
CA ARG A 189 14.62 -6.76 -2.57
C ARG A 189 15.26 -8.15 -2.61
N PRO A 190 14.54 -9.18 -3.07
CA PRO A 190 15.09 -10.53 -3.14
C PRO A 190 16.27 -10.62 -4.12
N PHE A 191 17.18 -11.56 -3.88
CA PHE A 191 18.25 -11.91 -4.81
C PHE A 191 17.68 -12.35 -6.17
N GLY A 192 18.30 -11.87 -7.24
CA GLY A 192 17.95 -12.25 -8.60
C GLY A 192 18.55 -13.60 -9.02
N GLY A 193 17.89 -14.27 -9.97
CA GLY A 193 18.34 -15.55 -10.52
C GLY A 193 17.77 -16.78 -9.83
N ILE A 194 18.28 -17.95 -10.23
CA ILE A 194 17.93 -19.25 -9.66
C ILE A 194 19.02 -19.64 -8.66
N HIS A 195 18.61 -19.99 -7.45
CA HIS A 195 19.54 -20.39 -6.40
C HIS A 195 19.29 -21.83 -5.97
N SER A 196 20.38 -22.55 -5.71
CA SER A 196 20.35 -23.94 -5.26
C SER A 196 19.58 -24.09 -3.93
N PRO A 197 18.89 -25.23 -3.72
CA PRO A 197 18.31 -25.57 -2.42
C PRO A 197 19.34 -25.43 -1.30
N GLY A 198 18.97 -24.80 -0.18
CA GLY A 198 19.84 -24.59 0.98
C GLY A 198 20.82 -23.41 0.88
N SER A 199 20.95 -22.75 -0.27
CA SER A 199 21.78 -21.54 -0.38
C SER A 199 21.23 -20.38 0.48
N TYR A 200 22.13 -19.52 0.96
CA TYR A 200 21.75 -18.33 1.74
C TYR A 200 20.80 -17.42 0.96
N GLN A 201 21.00 -17.26 -0.35
CA GLN A 201 20.13 -16.45 -1.20
C GLN A 201 18.72 -17.03 -1.29
N ARG A 202 18.58 -18.36 -1.41
CA ARG A 202 17.26 -19.01 -1.43
C ARG A 202 16.55 -18.92 -0.09
N ILE A 203 17.27 -19.12 1.01
CA ILE A 203 16.73 -18.99 2.38
C ILE A 203 16.28 -17.55 2.63
N PHE A 204 17.09 -16.58 2.21
CA PHE A 204 16.75 -15.16 2.29
C PHE A 204 15.49 -14.85 1.47
N ASN A 205 15.45 -15.24 0.19
CA ASN A 205 14.30 -14.99 -0.68
C ASN A 205 13.02 -15.65 -0.15
N TYR A 206 13.13 -16.84 0.45
CA TYR A 206 11.99 -17.50 1.09
C TYR A 206 11.46 -16.71 2.30
N ARG A 207 12.34 -16.20 3.17
CA ARG A 207 11.94 -15.37 4.31
C ARG A 207 11.39 -14.02 3.84
N HIS A 208 12.02 -13.40 2.85
CA HIS A 208 11.61 -12.12 2.26
C HIS A 208 10.21 -12.23 1.65
N SER A 209 9.95 -13.28 0.87
CA SER A 209 8.63 -13.50 0.24
C SER A 209 7.52 -13.85 1.24
N ARG A 210 7.87 -14.26 2.47
CA ARG A 210 6.91 -14.64 3.51
C ARG A 210 6.54 -13.46 4.41
N ALA A 211 7.53 -12.61 4.69
CA ALA A 211 7.38 -11.38 5.47
C ALA A 211 6.60 -10.33 4.66
#